data_AF-K6V9I7-F1
#
_entry.id   AF-K6V9I7-F1
#
_cell.length_a   1.000
_cell.length_b   1.000
_cell.length_c   1.000
_cell.angle_alpha   90.00
_cell.angle_beta   90.00
_cell.angle_gamma   90.00
#
_symmetry.space_group_name_H-M   'P 1'
#
loop_
_entity.id
_entity.type
_entity.pdbx_description
1 polymer ?
#
loop_
_entity_poly.entity_id
_entity_poly.type
_entity_poly.pdbx_seq_one_letter_code
_entity_poly.pdbx_strand_id
1 'polypeptide(L)'
;MVRRSDRVEDLEAALAAVVVFGDDPDDQGWVTARAGTQTLFVRLGDFPDEDRWSLWLGDGRWMDFSVPPAGWTMRVRDRRWPAGARPRLPKNEFHD
;
A
#
# COMPACT_ATOMS: atom_id res chain seq x y z
N MET A 1 -12.32 -1.10 -0.71
CA MET A 1 -12.25 -0.06 0.36
C MET A 1 -11.68 -0.65 1.65
N VAL A 2 -10.50 -0.15 2.06
CA VAL A 2 -9.83 -0.52 3.31
C VAL A 2 -10.62 -0.06 4.52
N ARG A 3 -10.81 -0.95 5.48
CA ARG A 3 -11.43 -0.68 6.77
C ARG A 3 -10.36 -0.56 7.84
N ARG A 4 -10.66 0.20 8.90
CA ARG A 4 -9.81 0.27 10.09
C ARG A 4 -9.55 -1.10 10.74
N SER A 5 -10.49 -2.02 10.59
CA SER A 5 -10.41 -3.40 11.09
C SER A 5 -9.47 -4.30 10.29
N ASP A 6 -9.13 -3.93 9.05
CA ASP A 6 -8.18 -4.67 8.23
C ASP A 6 -6.80 -4.52 8.85
N ARG A 7 -6.07 -5.63 8.99
CA ARG A 7 -4.78 -5.67 9.67
C ARG A 7 -3.83 -6.65 8.99
N VAL A 8 -2.54 -6.37 9.08
CA VAL A 8 -1.50 -7.36 8.79
C VAL A 8 -1.22 -8.14 10.06
N GLU A 9 -1.57 -9.42 10.05
CA GLU A 9 -1.45 -10.29 11.22
C GLU A 9 -0.01 -10.76 11.42
N ASP A 10 0.67 -11.09 10.33
CA ASP A 10 2.08 -11.49 10.30
C ASP A 10 2.80 -10.68 9.21
N LEU A 11 3.59 -9.71 9.65
CA LEU A 11 4.32 -8.83 8.74
C LEU A 11 5.46 -9.57 8.03
N GLU A 12 6.15 -10.47 8.70
CA GLU A 12 7.28 -11.21 8.10
C GLU A 12 6.77 -12.13 7.00
N ALA A 13 5.70 -12.89 7.28
CA ALA A 13 5.06 -13.73 6.28
C ALA A 13 4.48 -12.92 5.11
N ALA A 14 3.87 -11.76 5.38
CA ALA A 14 3.36 -10.88 4.33
C ALA A 14 4.48 -10.41 3.39
N LEU A 15 5.63 -10.00 3.93
CA LEU A 15 6.77 -9.51 3.14
C LEU A 15 7.50 -10.62 2.38
N ALA A 16 7.50 -11.85 2.91
CA ALA A 16 8.05 -13.02 2.22
C ALA A 16 7.13 -13.60 1.15
N ALA A 17 5.85 -13.18 1.11
CA ALA A 17 4.85 -13.75 0.20
C ALA A 17 5.14 -13.42 -1.28
N VAL A 18 4.81 -14.35 -2.16
CA VAL A 18 4.81 -14.12 -3.61
C VAL A 18 3.41 -13.74 -4.06
N VAL A 19 3.20 -12.46 -4.35
CA VAL A 19 1.85 -11.92 -4.59
C VAL A 19 1.85 -10.88 -5.71
N VAL A 20 0.70 -10.76 -6.38
CA VAL A 20 0.48 -9.78 -7.42
C VAL A 20 -0.58 -8.80 -6.93
N PHE A 21 -0.19 -7.54 -6.81
CA PHE A 21 -1.08 -6.44 -6.48
C PHE A 21 -1.79 -5.94 -7.74
N GLY A 22 -3.10 -5.79 -7.66
CA GLY A 22 -3.93 -5.16 -8.68
C GLY A 22 -4.80 -4.07 -8.07
N ASP A 23 -5.37 -3.21 -8.91
CA ASP A 23 -6.25 -2.12 -8.47
C ASP A 23 -7.42 -2.65 -7.62
N ASP A 24 -7.71 -2.00 -6.49
CA ASP A 24 -8.91 -2.27 -5.70
C ASP A 24 -10.15 -1.80 -6.50
N PRO A 25 -11.10 -2.69 -6.84
CA PRO A 25 -12.28 -2.31 -7.61
C PRO A 25 -13.20 -1.34 -6.85
N ASP A 26 -13.11 -1.32 -5.52
CA ASP A 26 -13.99 -0.55 -4.64
C ASP A 26 -13.33 0.73 -4.13
N ASP A 27 -12.03 0.95 -4.38
CA ASP A 27 -11.28 2.08 -3.81
C ASP A 27 -10.13 2.54 -4.74
N GLN A 28 -10.40 3.58 -5.52
CA GLN A 28 -9.44 4.11 -6.47
C GLN A 28 -8.20 4.66 -5.76
N GLY A 29 -7.03 4.14 -6.10
CA GLY A 29 -5.75 4.51 -5.47
C GLY A 29 -5.15 3.47 -4.54
N TRP A 30 -5.92 2.42 -4.25
CA TRP A 30 -5.43 1.26 -3.56
C TRP A 30 -5.14 0.14 -4.54
N VAL A 31 -4.10 -0.61 -4.21
CA VAL A 31 -3.81 -1.89 -4.82
C VAL A 31 -3.85 -2.97 -3.75
N THR A 32 -4.44 -4.09 -4.09
CA THR A 32 -4.66 -5.19 -3.17
C THR A 32 -4.07 -6.47 -3.71
N ALA A 33 -3.61 -7.30 -2.79
CA ALA A 33 -3.15 -8.65 -3.08
C ALA A 33 -3.57 -9.60 -1.97
N ARG A 34 -3.60 -10.90 -2.27
CA ARG A 34 -3.90 -11.93 -1.28
C ARG A 34 -2.63 -12.71 -0.94
N ALA A 35 -2.22 -12.65 0.33
CA ALA A 35 -1.12 -13.41 0.90
C ALA A 35 -1.71 -14.50 1.81
N GLY A 36 -1.86 -15.71 1.28
CA GLY A 36 -2.55 -16.80 1.99
C GLY A 36 -4.02 -16.48 2.29
N THR A 37 -4.39 -16.44 3.56
CA THR A 37 -5.74 -16.10 4.03
C THR A 37 -5.97 -14.59 4.19
N GLN A 38 -4.90 -13.80 4.16
CA GLN A 38 -4.94 -12.37 4.44
C GLN A 38 -4.97 -11.54 3.15
N THR A 39 -5.69 -10.43 3.19
CA THR A 39 -5.60 -9.40 2.15
C THR A 39 -4.60 -8.33 2.58
N LEU A 40 -3.69 -7.99 1.68
CA LEU A 40 -2.75 -6.89 1.80
C LEU A 40 -3.29 -5.70 1.04
N PHE A 41 -3.18 -4.53 1.64
CA PHE A 41 -3.62 -3.27 1.05
C PHE A 41 -2.45 -2.31 0.99
N VAL A 42 -2.10 -1.92 -0.22
CA VAL A 42 -1.03 -0.96 -0.47
C VAL A 42 -1.63 0.24 -1.18
N ARG A 43 -1.22 1.43 -0.78
CA ARG A 43 -1.52 2.65 -1.53
C ARG A 43 -0.25 3.15 -2.21
N LEU A 44 -0.43 3.81 -3.35
CA LEU A 44 0.61 4.68 -3.89
C LEU A 44 0.60 5.98 -3.07
N GLY A 45 1.78 6.42 -2.61
CA GLY A 45 1.89 7.74 -1.99
C GLY A 45 1.81 8.86 -3.05
N ASP A 46 1.46 10.07 -2.63
CA ASP A 46 1.42 11.23 -3.54
C ASP A 46 2.83 11.76 -3.89
N PHE A 47 3.57 10.97 -4.65
CA PHE A 47 4.94 11.25 -5.06
C PHE A 47 5.08 11.12 -6.58
N PRO A 48 4.75 12.16 -7.35
CA PRO A 48 4.84 12.11 -8.82
C PRO A 48 6.25 11.75 -9.33
N ASP A 49 7.27 12.00 -8.51
CA ASP A 49 8.69 11.80 -8.83
C ASP A 49 9.32 10.55 -8.19
N GLU A 50 8.62 9.85 -7.28
CA GLU A 50 9.16 8.68 -6.55
C GLU A 50 8.11 7.58 -6.45
N ASP A 51 8.43 6.36 -6.87
CA ASP A 51 7.56 5.19 -6.67
C ASP A 51 7.58 4.75 -5.20
N ARG A 52 6.88 5.50 -4.34
CA ARG A 52 6.73 5.20 -2.92
C ARG A 52 5.37 4.56 -2.66
N TRP A 53 5.41 3.47 -1.91
CA TRP A 53 4.28 2.66 -1.55
C TRP A 53 4.09 2.69 -0.03
N SER A 54 2.85 2.62 0.44
CA SER A 54 2.54 2.41 1.85
C SER A 54 1.68 1.17 2.02
N LEU A 55 2.18 0.18 2.75
CA LEU A 55 1.39 -0.95 3.23
C LEU A 55 0.58 -0.51 4.46
N TRP A 56 -0.72 -0.78 4.44
CA TRP A 56 -1.57 -0.65 5.62
C TRP A 56 -1.33 -1.81 6.59
N LEU A 57 -0.99 -1.51 7.84
CA LEU A 57 -0.75 -2.52 8.88
C LEU A 57 -1.98 -2.75 9.78
N GLY A 58 -2.94 -1.83 9.77
CA GLY A 58 -4.06 -1.81 10.71
C GLY A 58 -3.95 -0.69 11.75
N ASP A 59 -5.08 -0.33 12.37
CA ASP A 59 -5.13 0.62 13.50
C ASP A 59 -4.44 1.96 13.27
N GLY A 60 -4.50 2.49 12.04
CA GLY A 60 -3.88 3.77 11.68
C GLY A 60 -2.40 3.67 11.32
N ARG A 61 -1.81 2.48 11.40
CA ARG A 61 -0.39 2.23 11.18
C ARG A 61 -0.08 1.86 9.72
N TRP A 62 1.09 2.31 9.28
CA TRP A 62 1.56 2.13 7.91
C TRP A 62 3.03 1.73 7.90
N MET A 63 3.45 1.08 6.83
CA MET A 63 4.86 0.89 6.51
C MET A 63 5.13 1.39 5.10
N ASP A 64 6.02 2.37 4.98
CA ASP A 64 6.42 2.94 3.70
C ASP A 64 7.63 2.20 3.11
N PHE A 65 7.65 2.03 1.79
CA PHE A 65 8.77 1.45 1.07
C PHE A 65 8.89 2.02 -0.35
N SER A 66 10.12 2.21 -0.82
CA SER A 66 10.42 2.61 -2.20
C SER A 66 10.72 1.43 -3.11
N VAL A 67 11.13 0.30 -2.52
CA VAL A 67 11.41 -0.94 -3.23
C VAL A 67 10.49 -2.01 -2.65
N PRO A 68 9.55 -2.56 -3.45
CA PRO A 68 8.71 -3.67 -3.00
C PRO A 68 9.56 -4.89 -2.62
N PRO A 69 9.08 -5.72 -1.66
CA PRO A 69 9.68 -7.02 -1.40
C PRO A 69 9.81 -7.86 -2.68
N ALA A 70 10.86 -8.69 -2.77
CA ALA A 70 11.22 -9.37 -4.02
C ALA A 70 10.10 -10.27 -4.59
N GLY A 71 9.22 -10.81 -3.74
CA GLY A 71 8.07 -11.63 -4.17
C GLY A 71 6.86 -10.82 -4.66
N TRP A 72 6.89 -9.49 -4.51
CA TRP A 72 5.73 -8.64 -4.78
C TRP A 72 5.80 -8.08 -6.20
N THR A 73 4.71 -8.22 -6.95
CA THR A 73 4.54 -7.59 -8.26
C THR A 73 3.44 -6.55 -8.21
N MET A 74 3.77 -5.28 -8.46
CA MET A 74 2.78 -4.19 -8.53
C MET A 74 2.26 -4.02 -9.96
N ARG A 75 1.00 -4.39 -10.23
CA ARG A 75 0.35 -4.17 -11.54
C ARG A 75 -0.63 -3.01 -11.46
N VAL A 76 -0.10 -1.79 -11.49
CA VAL A 76 -0.90 -0.56 -11.58
C VAL A 76 -1.13 -0.27 -13.05
N ARG A 77 -2.37 -0.45 -13.56
CA ARG A 77 -2.63 -0.41 -15.01
C ARG A 77 -2.60 0.98 -15.60
N ASP A 78 -2.90 1.99 -14.81
CA ASP A 78 -2.78 3.39 -15.18
C ASP A 78 -2.32 4.12 -13.91
N ARG A 79 -1.16 4.78 -13.89
CA ARG A 79 -0.76 5.69 -12.79
C ARG A 79 -1.66 6.93 -12.77
N ARG A 80 -2.98 6.76 -12.71
CA ARG A 80 -3.92 7.84 -12.40
C ARG A 80 -3.83 8.05 -10.91
N TRP A 81 -3.03 9.05 -10.53
CA TRP A 81 -3.11 9.63 -9.20
C TRP A 81 -4.57 9.96 -8.88
N PRO A 82 -5.18 9.31 -7.88
CA PRO A 82 -6.54 9.66 -7.49
C PRO A 82 -6.55 11.06 -6.91
N ALA A 83 -7.61 11.83 -7.17
CA ALA A 83 -7.80 13.15 -6.57
C ALA A 83 -7.86 13.13 -5.02
N GLY A 84 -7.98 11.95 -4.41
CA GLY A 84 -7.94 11.71 -2.97
C GLY A 84 -6.61 11.16 -2.44
N ALA A 85 -5.55 11.12 -3.26
CA ALA A 85 -4.21 10.76 -2.78
C ALA A 85 -3.83 11.68 -1.61
N ARG A 86 -3.33 11.10 -0.51
CA ARG A 86 -2.98 11.90 0.66
C ARG A 86 -1.86 12.88 0.28
N PRO A 87 -2.01 14.19 0.58
CA PRO A 87 -0.97 15.15 0.29
C PRO A 87 0.33 14.70 0.94
N ARG A 88 1.42 14.81 0.19
CA ARG A 88 2.78 14.54 0.64
C ARG A 88 3.04 15.23 1.98
N LEU A 89 3.33 14.46 3.02
CA LEU A 89 3.90 15.00 4.25
C LEU A 89 5.30 15.59 3.91
N PRO A 90 5.64 16.77 4.43
CA PRO A 90 6.99 17.34 4.29
C PRO A 90 8.06 16.31 4.66
N LYS A 91 9.11 16.21 3.83
CA LYS A 91 10.26 15.36 4.17
C LYS A 91 10.89 15.91 5.46
N ASN A 92 11.18 15.03 6.42
CA ASN A 92 11.82 15.32 7.72
C ASN A 92 10.95 16.04 8.79
N GLU A 93 9.63 15.88 8.77
CA GLU A 93 8.77 16.35 9.87
C GLU A 93 7.95 15.21 10.50
N PHE A 94 7.82 15.24 11.83
CA PHE A 94 6.89 14.39 12.58
C PHE A 94 5.57 15.14 12.74
N HIS A 95 4.44 14.46 12.51
CA HIS A 95 3.09 15.01 12.70
C HIS A 95 2.31 14.10 13.66
N ASP A 96 1.65 14.70 14.65
CA ASP A 96 0.69 14.06 15.57
C ASP A 96 -0.68 13.79 14.92
#